data_AF-A0A1Q7F7H5-F1
#
_entry.id   AF-A0A1Q7F7H5-F1
#
_cell.length_a   1.000
_cell.length_b   1.000
_cell.length_c   1.000
_cell.angle_alpha   90.00
_cell.angle_beta   90.00
_cell.angle_gamma   90.00
#
_symmetry.space_group_name_H-M   'P 1'
#
loop_
_entity.id
_entity.type
_entity.pdbx_description
1 polymer ?
#
loop_
_entity_poly.entity_id
_entity_poly.type
_entity_poly.pdbx_seq_one_letter_code
_entity_poly.pdbx_strand_id
1 'polypeptide(L)'
;MRVVLASDPTVVIALTDCAAYSNGFEFSVAVRSREDLDSRLLGFGPPIPPGAKEPDGLFRITVRFADGGSASSSQRAPGPELMDYYSAKRDGLEPKLPKGPVLQPTSGGGGGKRWNFHYWVWPLPPEGNLTLACEWPARRMPLTEHELDGAAIRRAGDSSIDLWG
;
A
#
# COMPACT_ATOMS: atom_id res chain seq x y z
N MET A 1 -3.16 -5.73 14.37
CA MET A 1 -2.96 -7.15 13.98
C MET A 1 -1.55 -7.31 13.40
N ARG A 2 -0.86 -8.43 13.66
CA ARG A 2 0.48 -8.68 13.09
C ARG A 2 0.51 -10.01 12.33
N VAL A 3 0.78 -9.96 11.03
CA VAL A 3 0.79 -11.14 10.14
C VAL A 3 2.08 -11.12 9.32
N VAL A 4 2.75 -12.27 9.22
CA VAL A 4 3.89 -12.42 8.30
C VAL A 4 3.33 -12.59 6.89
N LEU A 5 3.58 -11.61 6.03
CA LEU A 5 3.12 -11.61 4.64
C LEU A 5 4.00 -12.53 3.79
N ALA A 6 5.32 -12.44 3.96
CA ALA A 6 6.25 -13.33 3.29
C ALA A 6 7.55 -13.43 4.09
N SER A 7 8.23 -14.57 3.98
CA SER A 7 9.54 -14.74 4.62
C SER A 7 10.41 -15.75 3.89
N ASP A 8 11.71 -15.55 3.99
CA ASP A 8 12.76 -16.51 3.69
C ASP A 8 13.74 -16.57 4.90
N PRO A 9 14.79 -17.42 4.90
CA PRO A 9 15.74 -17.49 6.02
C PRO A 9 16.51 -16.20 6.35
N THR A 10 16.42 -15.18 5.50
CA THR A 10 17.16 -13.92 5.56
C THR A 10 16.29 -12.68 5.62
N VAL A 11 15.00 -12.75 5.28
CA VAL A 11 14.05 -11.63 5.25
C VAL A 11 12.69 -12.04 5.79
N VAL A 12 12.07 -11.14 6.55
CA VAL A 12 10.68 -11.21 6.98
C VAL A 12 9.97 -9.91 6.56
N ILE A 13 8.81 -10.07 5.92
CA ILE A 13 7.89 -8.99 5.55
C ILE A 13 6.62 -9.22 6.36
N ALA A 14 6.19 -8.22 7.12
CA ALA A 14 5.03 -8.35 7.99
C ALA A 14 4.11 -7.14 7.90
N LEU A 15 2.80 -7.40 7.87
CA LEU A 15 1.78 -6.41 8.22
C LEU A 15 1.88 -6.17 9.72
N THR A 16 2.04 -4.91 10.14
CA THR A 16 2.24 -4.55 11.55
C THR A 16 1.11 -3.74 12.14
N ASP A 17 0.37 -3.02 11.31
CA ASP A 17 -0.72 -2.17 11.76
C ASP A 17 -1.79 -2.01 10.68
N CYS A 18 -3.02 -1.75 11.09
CA CYS A 18 -4.15 -1.43 10.22
C CYS A 18 -5.19 -0.61 10.99
N ALA A 19 -5.46 0.60 10.51
CA ALA A 19 -6.42 1.53 11.10
C ALA A 19 -7.38 2.04 10.02
N ALA A 20 -8.67 2.08 10.34
CA ALA A 20 -9.71 2.51 9.42
C ALA A 20 -10.32 3.84 9.86
N TYR A 21 -10.67 4.64 8.88
CA TYR A 21 -11.28 5.97 8.99
C TYR A 21 -12.53 5.99 8.11
N SER A 22 -13.35 7.03 8.24
CA SER A 22 -14.65 7.14 7.56
C SER A 22 -14.57 7.06 6.02
N ASN A 23 -13.42 7.42 5.42
CA ASN A 23 -13.25 7.47 3.97
C ASN A 23 -12.24 6.45 3.41
N GLY A 24 -11.58 5.66 4.25
CA GLY A 24 -10.52 4.74 3.83
C GLY A 24 -9.79 4.14 5.01
N PHE A 25 -8.70 3.45 4.74
CA PHE A 25 -7.90 2.84 5.81
C PHE A 25 -6.42 2.94 5.49
N GLU A 26 -5.60 2.87 6.52
CA GLU A 26 -4.17 2.77 6.40
C GLU A 26 -3.66 1.44 6.94
N PHE A 27 -2.52 1.01 6.44
CA PHE A 27 -1.80 -0.12 7.00
C PHE A 27 -0.29 0.06 6.89
N SER A 28 0.42 -0.65 7.75
CA SER A 28 1.88 -0.57 7.84
C SER A 28 2.53 -1.91 7.52
N VAL A 29 3.57 -1.89 6.69
CA VAL A 29 4.40 -3.06 6.37
C VAL A 29 5.81 -2.84 6.87
N ALA A 30 6.34 -3.84 7.58
CA ALA A 30 7.71 -3.87 8.05
C ALA A 30 8.52 -4.91 7.28
N VAL A 31 9.70 -4.51 6.78
CA VAL A 31 10.70 -5.43 6.23
C VAL A 31 11.88 -5.51 7.22
N ARG A 32 12.25 -6.73 7.58
CA ARG A 32 13.39 -7.04 8.46
C ARG A 32 14.30 -8.03 7.78
N SER A 33 15.60 -7.77 7.77
CA SER A 33 16.56 -8.62 7.08
C SER A 33 17.79 -8.95 7.93
N ARG A 34 18.49 -10.03 7.58
CA ARG A 34 19.78 -10.39 8.17
C ARG A 34 20.92 -9.53 7.64
N GLU A 35 20.86 -9.17 6.37
CA GLU A 35 21.84 -8.34 5.66
C GLU A 35 21.23 -7.03 5.18
N ASP A 36 22.07 -6.06 4.86
CA ASP A 36 21.61 -4.77 4.36
C ASP A 36 20.85 -4.94 3.04
N LEU A 37 19.71 -4.27 2.95
CA LEU A 37 18.88 -4.27 1.75
C LEU A 37 19.24 -3.10 0.85
N ASP A 38 19.30 -3.36 -0.45
CA ASP A 38 19.31 -2.30 -1.45
C ASP A 38 17.94 -1.60 -1.43
N SER A 39 17.92 -0.38 -0.90
CA SER A 39 16.70 0.42 -0.77
C SER A 39 16.02 0.69 -2.11
N ARG A 40 16.76 0.64 -3.23
CA ARG A 40 16.21 0.83 -4.58
C ARG A 40 15.25 -0.29 -4.98
N LEU A 41 15.37 -1.47 -4.38
CA LEU A 41 14.52 -2.64 -4.66
C LEU A 41 13.25 -2.69 -3.82
N LEU A 42 13.09 -1.78 -2.86
CA LEU A 42 11.98 -1.82 -1.91
C LEU A 42 10.67 -1.25 -2.47
N GLY A 43 10.62 -0.76 -3.72
CA GLY A 43 9.36 -0.20 -4.24
C GLY A 43 8.96 1.15 -3.65
N PHE A 44 9.74 1.69 -2.70
CA PHE A 44 9.54 2.98 -2.05
C PHE A 44 10.59 3.99 -2.46
N GLY A 45 10.22 5.26 -2.37
CA GLY A 45 11.11 6.39 -2.58
C GLY A 45 10.51 7.41 -3.54
N PRO A 46 11.29 8.44 -3.91
CA PRO A 46 10.83 9.48 -4.80
C PRO A 46 10.43 8.91 -6.17
N PRO A 47 9.57 9.62 -6.92
CA PRO A 47 9.26 9.31 -8.31
C PRO A 47 10.53 9.05 -9.11
N ILE A 48 10.44 8.09 -10.03
CA ILE A 48 11.55 7.79 -10.94
C ILE A 48 11.69 8.97 -11.90
N PRO A 49 12.91 9.53 -12.06
CA PRO A 49 13.12 10.62 -13.00
C PRO A 49 12.68 10.25 -14.43
N PRO A 50 12.16 11.20 -15.22
CA PRO A 50 11.83 10.94 -16.62
C PRO A 50 13.00 10.31 -17.38
N GLY A 51 12.75 9.21 -18.08
CA GLY A 51 13.77 8.48 -18.84
C GLY A 51 14.62 7.48 -18.04
N ALA A 52 14.52 7.46 -16.71
CA ALA A 52 15.15 6.42 -15.89
C ALA A 52 14.30 5.14 -15.88
N LYS A 53 14.97 3.98 -15.95
CA LYS A 53 14.29 2.67 -15.88
C LYS A 53 14.03 2.30 -14.42
N GLU A 54 12.80 1.88 -14.11
CA GLU A 54 12.51 1.21 -12.84
C GLU A 54 13.31 -0.09 -12.74
N PRO A 55 13.96 -0.38 -11.59
CA PRO A 55 14.58 -1.69 -11.40
C PRO A 55 13.54 -2.80 -11.55
N ASP A 56 13.89 -3.86 -12.27
CA ASP A 56 12.99 -4.98 -12.46
C ASP A 56 12.77 -5.72 -11.12
N GLY A 57 11.55 -6.20 -10.88
CA GLY A 57 11.24 -7.05 -9.73
C GLY A 57 11.23 -6.37 -8.36
N LEU A 58 10.84 -5.09 -8.29
CA LEU A 58 10.64 -4.39 -7.02
C LEU A 58 9.70 -5.13 -6.07
N PHE A 59 9.89 -4.90 -4.77
CA PHE A 59 8.89 -5.22 -3.76
C PHE A 59 7.58 -4.48 -4.06
N ARG A 60 6.46 -5.22 -4.07
CA ARG A 60 5.13 -4.67 -4.31
C ARG A 60 4.12 -5.25 -3.35
N ILE A 61 3.21 -4.38 -2.93
CA ILE A 61 1.97 -4.74 -2.24
C ILE A 61 0.81 -4.45 -3.17
N THR A 62 -0.14 -5.37 -3.22
CA THR A 62 -1.39 -5.21 -3.95
C THR A 62 -2.57 -5.47 -3.02
N VAL A 63 -3.57 -4.60 -3.05
CA VAL A 63 -4.85 -4.80 -2.38
C VAL A 63 -5.88 -5.25 -3.41
N ARG A 64 -6.71 -6.22 -3.06
CA ARG A 64 -7.87 -6.62 -3.86
C ARG A 64 -9.12 -6.67 -2.98
N PHE A 65 -10.17 -6.03 -3.42
CA PHE A 65 -11.48 -6.00 -2.78
C PHE A 65 -12.33 -7.17 -3.26
N ALA A 66 -13.33 -7.55 -2.45
CA ALA A 66 -14.24 -8.65 -2.76
C ALA A 66 -15.06 -8.44 -4.05
N ASP A 67 -15.24 -7.19 -4.47
CA ASP A 67 -15.91 -6.82 -5.73
C ASP A 67 -14.98 -6.91 -6.97
N GLY A 68 -13.73 -7.33 -6.78
CA GLY A 68 -12.72 -7.45 -7.83
C GLY A 68 -11.88 -6.19 -8.07
N GLY A 69 -12.17 -5.08 -7.39
CA GLY A 69 -11.34 -3.88 -7.43
C GLY A 69 -9.91 -4.17 -6.93
N SER A 70 -8.88 -3.67 -7.63
CA SER A 70 -7.48 -3.96 -7.31
C SER A 70 -6.59 -2.73 -7.47
N ALA A 71 -5.62 -2.57 -6.57
CA ALA A 71 -4.60 -1.52 -6.64
C ALA A 71 -3.25 -2.03 -6.15
N SER A 72 -2.17 -1.64 -6.84
CA SER A 72 -0.81 -2.06 -6.53
C SER A 72 0.08 -0.86 -6.24
N SER A 73 1.06 -1.04 -5.35
CA SER A 73 2.08 -0.04 -5.04
C SER A 73 3.13 0.11 -6.15
N SER A 74 2.83 -0.36 -7.36
CA SER A 74 3.77 -0.58 -8.46
C SER A 74 4.26 0.70 -9.13
N GLN A 75 3.90 1.88 -8.61
CA GLN A 75 4.38 3.17 -9.11
C GLN A 75 4.76 4.08 -7.95
N ARG A 76 6.00 4.62 -8.02
CA ARG A 76 6.46 5.69 -7.10
C ARG A 76 5.80 7.04 -7.37
N ALA A 77 4.92 7.12 -8.37
CA ALA A 77 4.14 8.28 -8.73
C ALA A 77 2.66 7.90 -8.83
N PRO A 78 1.72 8.81 -8.52
CA PRO A 78 0.30 8.60 -8.76
C PRO A 78 -0.02 8.38 -10.24
N GLY A 79 -1.01 7.53 -10.52
CA GLY A 79 -1.56 7.38 -11.87
C GLY A 79 -2.33 8.62 -12.34
N PRO A 80 -2.65 8.74 -13.65
CA PRO A 80 -3.27 9.93 -14.23
C PRO A 80 -4.58 10.36 -13.55
N GLU A 81 -5.48 9.44 -13.24
CA GLU A 81 -6.75 9.78 -12.58
C GLU A 81 -6.54 10.41 -11.19
N LEU A 82 -5.55 9.93 -10.44
CA LEU A 82 -5.23 10.47 -9.12
C LEU A 82 -4.50 11.82 -9.24
N MET A 83 -3.68 11.99 -10.28
CA MET A 83 -3.07 13.28 -10.62
C MET A 83 -4.10 14.34 -11.03
N ASP A 84 -5.13 13.97 -11.78
CA ASP A 84 -6.24 14.85 -12.15
C ASP A 84 -7.04 15.26 -10.91
N TYR A 85 -7.32 14.29 -10.02
CA TYR A 85 -7.94 14.55 -8.73
C TYR A 85 -7.15 15.58 -7.91
N TYR A 86 -5.83 15.40 -7.77
CA TYR A 86 -4.97 16.33 -7.04
C TYR A 86 -4.88 17.70 -7.69
N SER A 87 -4.84 17.77 -9.02
CA SER A 87 -4.78 19.02 -9.76
C SER A 87 -6.07 19.82 -9.58
N ALA A 88 -7.22 19.18 -9.75
CA ALA A 88 -8.52 19.83 -9.51
C ALA A 88 -8.64 20.35 -8.07
N LYS A 89 -8.25 19.54 -7.07
CA LYS A 89 -8.23 19.98 -5.66
C LYS A 89 -7.34 21.19 -5.43
N ARG A 90 -6.12 21.19 -5.97
CA ARG A 90 -5.18 22.31 -5.87
C ARG A 90 -5.75 23.59 -6.48
N ASP A 91 -6.47 23.45 -7.59
CA ASP A 91 -7.01 24.57 -8.34
C ASP A 91 -8.39 25.02 -7.80
N GLY A 92 -8.85 24.46 -6.67
CA GLY A 92 -10.12 24.83 -6.03
C GLY A 92 -11.36 24.31 -6.76
N LEU A 93 -11.21 23.34 -7.67
CA LEU A 93 -12.28 22.73 -8.44
C LEU A 93 -12.79 21.48 -7.73
N GLU A 94 -14.06 21.12 -7.99
CA GLU A 94 -14.62 19.83 -7.58
C GLU A 94 -13.95 18.70 -8.37
N PRO A 95 -13.16 17.84 -7.71
CA PRO A 95 -12.42 16.79 -8.39
C PRO A 95 -13.34 15.61 -8.73
N LYS A 96 -13.14 15.01 -9.89
CA LYS A 96 -13.73 13.69 -10.18
C LYS A 96 -13.03 12.64 -9.31
N LEU A 97 -13.81 11.85 -8.57
CA LEU A 97 -13.26 10.75 -7.78
C LEU A 97 -12.66 9.68 -8.70
N PRO A 98 -11.47 9.15 -8.38
CA PRO A 98 -10.93 7.98 -9.08
C PRO A 98 -11.86 6.77 -8.88
N LYS A 99 -11.82 5.79 -9.79
CA LYS A 99 -12.76 4.64 -9.70
C LYS A 99 -12.52 3.74 -8.48
N GLY A 100 -11.29 3.72 -7.94
CA GLY A 100 -10.92 2.90 -6.79
C GLY A 100 -10.79 1.39 -7.09
N PRO A 101 -10.15 0.62 -6.19
CA PRO A 101 -9.36 1.11 -5.07
C PRO A 101 -8.12 1.87 -5.53
N VAL A 102 -7.63 2.76 -4.69
CA VAL A 102 -6.37 3.48 -4.81
C VAL A 102 -5.49 3.04 -3.65
N LEU A 103 -4.29 2.57 -3.96
CA LEU A 103 -3.26 2.23 -2.97
C LEU A 103 -2.12 3.24 -3.09
N GLN A 104 -1.95 4.08 -2.08
CA GLN A 104 -0.95 5.14 -2.09
C GLN A 104 0.07 4.95 -0.97
N PRO A 105 1.37 4.86 -1.30
CA PRO A 105 2.45 5.11 -0.34
C PRO A 105 2.31 6.49 0.32
N THR A 106 2.17 6.57 1.64
CA THR A 106 2.08 7.85 2.35
C THR A 106 3.37 8.23 3.06
N SER A 107 4.06 7.25 3.62
CA SER A 107 5.40 7.42 4.18
C SER A 107 6.16 6.11 4.16
N GLY A 108 7.47 6.21 4.32
CA GLY A 108 8.33 5.05 4.32
C GLY A 108 9.77 5.42 4.58
N GLY A 109 10.47 4.57 5.30
CA GLY A 109 11.84 4.84 5.69
C GLY A 109 12.50 3.69 6.40
N GLY A 110 13.81 3.77 6.51
CA GLY A 110 14.62 2.71 7.08
C GLY A 110 16.09 2.88 6.75
N GLY A 111 16.86 1.87 7.13
CA GLY A 111 18.29 1.81 6.86
C GLY A 111 18.82 0.40 7.12
N GLY A 112 19.76 -0.02 6.26
CA GLY A 112 20.37 -1.35 6.30
C GLY A 112 19.32 -2.45 6.38
N LYS A 113 19.13 -2.97 7.60
CA LYS A 113 18.38 -4.19 7.91
C LYS A 113 16.91 -3.99 8.29
N ARG A 114 16.43 -2.75 8.37
CA ARG A 114 15.10 -2.42 8.92
C ARG A 114 14.42 -1.32 8.12
N TRP A 115 13.22 -1.61 7.63
CA TRP A 115 12.41 -0.69 6.83
C TRP A 115 10.94 -0.78 7.24
N ASN A 116 10.26 0.37 7.26
CA ASN A 116 8.82 0.46 7.51
C ASN A 116 8.17 1.32 6.42
N PHE A 117 7.00 0.89 5.97
CA PHE A 117 6.23 1.53 4.92
C PHE A 117 4.79 1.69 5.37
N HIS A 118 4.21 2.83 5.05
CA HIS A 118 2.83 3.19 5.38
C HIS A 118 2.07 3.44 4.09
N TYR A 119 0.87 2.87 4.04
CA TYR A 119 0.00 2.91 2.87
C TYR A 119 -1.36 3.42 3.27
N TRP A 120 -1.92 4.27 2.42
CA TRP A 120 -3.33 4.63 2.43
C TRP A 120 -4.08 3.88 1.35
N VAL A 121 -5.27 3.41 1.67
CA VAL A 121 -6.20 2.80 0.73
C VAL A 121 -7.52 3.54 0.75
N TRP A 122 -7.99 3.89 -0.44
CA TRP A 122 -9.30 4.49 -0.66
C TRP A 122 -10.07 3.70 -1.72
N PRO A 123 -11.37 3.46 -1.57
CA PRO A 123 -12.19 3.72 -0.38
C PRO A 123 -12.03 2.61 0.67
N LEU A 124 -12.93 2.56 1.67
CA LEU A 124 -13.11 1.36 2.50
C LEU A 124 -13.53 0.16 1.63
N PRO A 125 -13.03 -1.07 1.93
CA PRO A 125 -13.40 -2.26 1.17
C PRO A 125 -14.90 -2.54 1.26
N PRO A 126 -15.55 -3.08 0.22
CA PRO A 126 -16.93 -3.57 0.31
C PRO A 126 -17.05 -4.71 1.36
N GLU A 127 -18.28 -5.14 1.64
CA GLU A 127 -18.50 -6.35 2.43
C GLU A 127 -17.76 -7.56 1.81
N GLY A 128 -17.12 -8.36 2.68
CA GLY A 128 -16.33 -9.52 2.28
C GLY A 128 -14.84 -9.40 2.57
N ASN A 129 -14.06 -10.31 1.99
CA ASN A 129 -12.62 -10.39 2.21
C ASN A 129 -11.87 -9.28 1.44
N LEU A 130 -10.81 -8.78 2.06
CA LEU A 130 -9.78 -8.02 1.38
C LEU A 130 -8.55 -8.90 1.23
N THR A 131 -8.00 -9.03 0.02
CA THR A 131 -6.72 -9.73 -0.18
C THR A 131 -5.56 -8.74 -0.18
N LEU A 132 -4.54 -9.02 0.63
CA LEU A 132 -3.22 -8.42 0.53
C LEU A 132 -2.29 -9.39 -0.18
N ALA A 133 -1.83 -9.02 -1.38
CA ALA A 133 -0.82 -9.74 -2.11
C ALA A 133 0.55 -9.08 -1.91
N CYS A 134 1.58 -9.88 -1.69
CA CYS A 134 2.96 -9.46 -1.49
C CYS A 134 3.88 -10.21 -2.43
N GLU A 135 4.66 -9.49 -3.22
CA GLU A 135 5.64 -10.05 -4.15
C GLU A 135 6.97 -9.29 -4.07
N TRP A 136 8.08 -10.02 -4.26
CA TRP A 136 9.40 -9.43 -4.41
C TRP A 136 10.25 -10.23 -5.41
N PRO A 137 10.01 -10.06 -6.73
CA PRO A 137 10.65 -10.89 -7.75
C PRO A 137 12.17 -10.78 -7.80
N ALA A 138 12.76 -9.60 -7.54
CA ALA A 138 14.21 -9.42 -7.47
C ALA A 138 14.86 -10.27 -6.36
N ARG A 139 14.09 -10.61 -5.32
CA ARG A 139 14.52 -11.53 -4.24
C ARG A 139 14.10 -12.97 -4.50
N ARG A 140 13.39 -13.25 -5.61
CA ARG A 140 12.80 -14.55 -5.94
C ARG A 140 11.87 -15.09 -4.84
N MET A 141 11.25 -14.18 -4.09
CA MET A 141 10.20 -14.57 -3.15
C MET A 141 8.94 -14.90 -3.95
N PRO A 142 8.28 -16.03 -3.68
CA PRO A 142 7.01 -16.35 -4.33
C PRO A 142 5.96 -15.29 -3.99
N LEU A 143 5.01 -15.10 -4.90
CA LEU A 143 3.80 -14.33 -4.61
C LEU A 143 3.09 -14.98 -3.42
N THR A 144 2.74 -14.16 -2.45
CA THR A 144 1.98 -14.57 -1.27
C THR A 144 0.70 -13.76 -1.21
N GLU A 145 -0.38 -14.38 -0.74
CA GLU A 145 -1.69 -13.75 -0.66
C GLU A 145 -2.28 -14.03 0.73
N HIS A 146 -2.81 -12.98 1.36
CA HIS A 146 -3.35 -13.03 2.71
C HIS A 146 -4.74 -12.42 2.71
N GLU A 147 -5.71 -13.15 3.25
CA GLU A 147 -7.06 -12.64 3.44
C GLU A 147 -7.16 -11.88 4.77
N LEU A 148 -7.66 -10.65 4.68
CA LEU A 148 -8.09 -9.84 5.80
C LEU A 148 -9.61 -9.77 5.80
N ASP A 149 -10.20 -9.62 6.99
CA ASP A 149 -11.63 -9.33 7.12
C ASP A 149 -11.90 -7.87 6.68
N GLY A 150 -12.26 -7.70 5.40
CA GLY A 150 -12.58 -6.40 4.81
C GLY A 150 -13.83 -5.79 5.46
N ALA A 151 -14.80 -6.61 5.84
CA ALA A 151 -15.98 -6.16 6.56
C ALA A 151 -15.62 -5.60 7.95
N ALA A 152 -14.63 -6.17 8.66
CA ALA A 152 -14.13 -5.59 9.91
C ALA A 152 -13.44 -4.24 9.70
N ILE A 153 -12.66 -4.08 8.62
CA ILE A 153 -12.04 -2.80 8.27
C ILE A 153 -13.13 -1.75 7.97
N ARG A 154 -14.15 -2.11 7.20
CA ARG A 154 -15.31 -1.24 6.92
C ARG A 154 -16.00 -0.81 8.22
N ARG A 155 -16.40 -1.76 9.07
CA ARG A 155 -17.06 -1.46 10.35
C ARG A 155 -16.22 -0.55 11.24
N ALA A 156 -14.90 -0.75 11.28
CA ALA A 156 -13.99 0.12 12.03
C ALA A 156 -14.01 1.56 11.47
N GLY A 157 -14.00 1.73 10.14
CA GLY A 157 -14.13 3.04 9.50
C GLY A 157 -15.49 3.71 9.77
N ASP A 158 -16.58 2.93 9.72
CA ASP A 158 -17.94 3.42 10.03
C ASP A 158 -18.09 3.83 11.50
N SER A 159 -17.26 3.27 12.40
CA SER A 159 -17.23 3.65 13.82
C SER A 159 -16.28 4.81 14.15
N SER A 160 -15.58 5.35 13.15
CA SER A 160 -14.70 6.50 13.36
C SER A 160 -15.51 7.76 13.67
N ILE A 161 -14.95 8.61 14.54
CA ILE A 161 -15.57 9.87 14.92
C ILE A 161 -14.85 11.04 14.26
N ASP A 162 -15.61 12.06 13.88
CA ASP A 162 -15.04 13.35 13.54
C ASP A 162 -14.57 14.04 14.82
N LEU A 163 -13.32 14.48 14.81
CA LEU A 163 -12.69 15.15 15.96
C LEU A 163 -12.89 16.67 15.92
N TRP A 164 -13.16 17.25 14.74
CA TRP A 164 -13.05 18.70 14.54
C TRP A 164 -14.27 19.36 13.92
N GLY A 165 -15.12 18.64 13.17
CA GLY A 165 -16.38 19.18 12.63
C GLY A 165 -16.21 20.09 11.41
#